data_AF-A0A3D1LG66-F1
#
_entry.id   AF-A0A3D1LG66-F1
#
_cell.length_a   1.000
_cell.length_b   1.000
_cell.length_c   1.000
_cell.angle_alpha   90.00
_cell.angle_beta   90.00
_cell.angle_gamma   90.00
#
_symmetry.space_group_name_H-M   'P 1'
#
loop_
_entity.id
_entity.type
_entity.pdbx_description
1 polymer ?
#
loop_
_entity_poly.entity_id
_entity_poly.type
_entity_poly.pdbx_seq_one_letter_code
_entity_poly.pdbx_strand_id
1 'polypeptide(L)'
;HEPVIPPEANQTILVLGASGFGKPIAAAAHRPALYAEKLGVTQDTIVTPELAARLINLEGFHTRVLVNQAQTQRELALARELAAYLHCPVAAGELLKEKMICLC
;
A
#
# COMPACT_ATOMS: atom_id res chain seq x y z
N HIS A 1 -18.79 6.50 -6.11
CA HIS A 1 -18.11 6.64 -7.42
C HIS A 1 -16.62 6.53 -7.14
N GLU A 2 -15.95 5.56 -7.75
CA GLU A 2 -14.49 5.41 -7.65
C GLU A 2 -13.86 6.29 -8.74
N PRO A 3 -12.80 7.05 -8.46
CA PRO A 3 -12.17 7.91 -9.47
C PRO A 3 -11.67 7.07 -10.63
N VAL A 4 -12.05 7.45 -11.85
CA VAL A 4 -11.64 6.76 -13.08
C VAL A 4 -10.19 7.13 -13.39
N ILE A 5 -9.33 6.12 -13.58
CA ILE A 5 -7.99 6.30 -14.14
C ILE A 5 -8.14 6.48 -15.66
N PRO A 6 -7.70 7.60 -16.25
CA PRO A 6 -7.76 7.79 -17.70
C PRO A 6 -6.96 6.72 -18.44
N PRO A 7 -7.46 6.18 -19.58
CA PRO A 7 -6.73 5.18 -20.36
C PRO A 7 -5.40 5.71 -20.95
N GLU A 8 -5.26 7.04 -21.10
CA GLU A 8 -4.04 7.71 -21.55
C GLU A 8 -2.99 7.88 -20.45
N ALA A 9 -3.29 7.47 -19.20
CA ALA A 9 -2.38 7.59 -18.08
C ALA A 9 -1.17 6.64 -18.25
N ASN A 10 -0.04 7.18 -18.67
CA ASN A 10 1.23 6.45 -18.77
C ASN A 10 1.82 6.06 -17.41
N GLN A 11 1.30 6.63 -16.31
CA GLN A 11 1.75 6.35 -14.95
C GLN A 11 0.61 6.48 -13.95
N THR A 12 0.48 5.50 -13.07
CA THR A 12 -0.40 5.49 -11.90
C THR A 12 0.40 5.15 -10.65
N ILE A 13 0.20 5.93 -9.59
CA ILE A 13 0.87 5.75 -8.30
C ILE A 13 -0.17 5.33 -7.27
N LEU A 14 -0.05 4.13 -6.72
CA LEU A 14 -0.82 3.74 -5.55
C LEU A 14 -0.17 4.32 -4.30
N VAL A 15 -0.93 5.11 -3.54
CA VAL A 15 -0.48 5.67 -2.26
C VAL A 15 -1.14 4.91 -1.12
N LEU A 16 -0.34 4.36 -0.21
CA LEU A 16 -0.80 3.74 1.03
C LEU A 16 -0.03 4.29 2.24
N GLY A 17 -0.64 4.29 3.41
CA GLY A 17 -0.01 4.74 4.65
C GLY A 17 0.65 3.59 5.42
N ALA A 18 1.91 3.75 5.84
CA ALA A 18 2.58 2.77 6.70
C ALA A 18 1.87 2.62 8.06
N SER A 19 1.11 3.61 8.49
CA SER A 19 0.31 3.58 9.72
C SER A 19 -0.81 2.52 9.72
N GLY A 20 -1.13 1.93 8.56
CA GLY A 20 -2.06 0.81 8.46
C GLY A 20 -1.44 -0.54 8.84
N PHE A 21 -0.12 -0.68 8.77
CA PHE A 21 0.56 -1.93 9.12
C PHE A 21 0.41 -2.25 10.61
N GLY A 22 0.23 -3.54 10.91
CA GLY A 22 0.05 -4.02 12.28
C GLY A 22 -1.33 -3.71 12.89
N LYS A 23 -2.26 -3.15 12.11
CA LYS A 23 -3.66 -2.94 12.52
C LYS A 23 -4.59 -3.93 11.83
N PRO A 24 -5.77 -4.23 12.40
CA PRO A 24 -6.81 -4.96 11.69
C PRO A 24 -7.21 -4.25 10.41
N ILE A 25 -7.62 -5.01 9.38
CA ILE A 25 -8.18 -4.46 8.13
C ILE A 25 -9.29 -3.43 8.42
N ALA A 26 -10.16 -3.71 9.41
CA ALA A 26 -11.23 -2.82 9.86
C ALA A 26 -10.76 -1.41 10.26
N ALA A 27 -9.52 -1.28 10.76
CA ALA A 27 -8.93 -0.01 11.19
C ALA A 27 -7.95 0.59 10.17
N ALA A 28 -7.49 -0.21 9.21
CA ALA A 28 -6.46 0.19 8.24
C ALA A 28 -7.03 0.62 6.88
N ALA A 29 -8.23 0.15 6.51
CA ALA A 29 -8.79 0.35 5.18
C ALA A 29 -10.16 1.04 5.21
N HIS A 30 -10.44 1.84 4.19
CA HIS A 30 -11.73 2.54 4.05
C HIS A 30 -12.88 1.59 3.63
N ARG A 31 -12.58 0.50 2.92
CA ARG A 31 -13.55 -0.52 2.49
C ARG A 31 -13.13 -1.90 3.02
N PRO A 32 -13.15 -2.11 4.35
CA PRO A 32 -12.54 -3.29 4.97
C PRO A 32 -13.20 -4.60 4.55
N ALA A 33 -14.53 -4.60 4.30
CA ALA A 33 -15.24 -5.76 3.78
C ALA A 33 -14.71 -6.21 2.41
N LEU A 34 -14.49 -5.27 1.48
CA LEU A 34 -13.99 -5.58 0.14
C LEU A 34 -12.53 -6.06 0.17
N TYR A 35 -11.70 -5.44 1.01
CA TYR A 35 -10.32 -5.88 1.25
C TYR A 35 -10.32 -7.34 1.72
N ALA A 36 -11.09 -7.63 2.76
CA ALA A 36 -11.15 -8.95 3.38
C ALA A 36 -11.69 -10.02 2.40
N GLU A 37 -12.77 -9.70 1.68
CA GLU A 37 -13.38 -10.56 0.65
C GLU A 37 -12.38 -10.94 -0.45
N LYS A 38 -11.68 -9.95 -1.03
CA LYS A 38 -10.71 -10.17 -2.11
C LYS A 38 -9.56 -11.10 -1.72
N LEU A 39 -9.19 -11.13 -0.44
CA LEU A 39 -8.11 -11.98 0.06
C LEU A 39 -8.58 -13.27 0.75
N GLY A 40 -9.90 -13.47 0.88
CA GLY A 40 -10.47 -14.60 1.60
C GLY A 40 -10.14 -14.61 3.10
N VAL A 41 -10.07 -13.43 3.73
CA VAL A 41 -9.77 -13.24 5.15
C VAL A 41 -10.89 -12.48 5.87
N THR A 42 -10.74 -12.23 7.17
CA THR A 42 -11.71 -11.45 7.96
C THR A 42 -11.26 -10.00 8.16
N GLN A 43 -12.17 -9.10 8.49
CA GLN A 43 -11.83 -7.69 8.77
C GLN A 43 -10.96 -7.51 10.03
N ASP A 44 -10.91 -8.52 10.91
CA ASP A 44 -10.05 -8.54 12.10
C ASP A 44 -8.62 -8.98 11.79
N THR A 45 -8.37 -9.47 10.57
CA THR A 45 -7.03 -9.90 10.14
C THR A 45 -6.07 -8.72 10.16
N ILE A 46 -4.88 -8.92 10.74
CA ILE A 46 -3.85 -7.89 10.82
C ILE A 46 -3.22 -7.65 9.45
N VAL A 47 -3.13 -6.38 9.05
CA VAL A 47 -2.45 -5.96 7.83
C VAL A 47 -0.95 -6.07 8.01
N THR A 48 -0.36 -7.14 7.47
CA THR A 48 1.09 -7.30 7.28
C THR A 48 1.52 -6.70 5.94
N PRO A 49 2.81 -6.39 5.75
CA PRO A 49 3.32 -5.99 4.43
C PRO A 49 3.01 -7.01 3.34
N GLU A 50 3.18 -8.31 3.60
CA GLU A 50 2.82 -9.38 2.66
C GLU A 50 1.32 -9.36 2.30
N LEU A 51 0.43 -9.25 3.28
CA LEU A 51 -1.02 -9.23 3.04
C LEU A 51 -1.43 -8.01 2.19
N ALA A 52 -0.85 -6.85 2.49
CA ALA A 52 -1.05 -5.65 1.68
C ALA A 52 -0.54 -5.84 0.26
N ALA A 53 0.67 -6.37 0.06
CA ALA A 53 1.21 -6.65 -1.28
C ALA A 53 0.33 -7.61 -2.08
N ARG A 54 -0.25 -8.65 -1.45
CA ARG A 54 -1.20 -9.56 -2.11
C ARG A 54 -2.40 -8.82 -2.67
N LEU A 55 -3.01 -7.91 -1.91
CA LEU A 55 -4.13 -7.11 -2.41
C LEU A 55 -3.69 -6.17 -3.54
N ILE A 56 -2.55 -5.50 -3.37
CA ILE A 56 -2.00 -4.56 -4.35
C ILE A 56 -1.76 -5.26 -5.70
N ASN A 57 -1.11 -6.43 -5.68
CA ASN A 57 -0.87 -7.25 -6.87
C ASN A 57 -2.16 -7.77 -7.51
N LEU A 58 -3.19 -8.07 -6.70
CA LEU A 58 -4.50 -8.51 -7.20
C LEU A 58 -5.27 -7.38 -7.91
N GLU A 59 -5.22 -6.16 -7.38
CA GLU A 59 -5.90 -5.01 -7.99
C GLU A 59 -5.20 -4.55 -9.28
N GLY A 60 -3.87 -4.51 -9.32
CA GLY A 60 -3.10 -4.28 -10.54
C GLY A 60 -3.25 -2.90 -11.21
N PHE A 61 -3.94 -1.94 -10.62
CA PHE A 61 -4.20 -0.61 -11.23
C PHE A 61 -3.02 0.40 -11.15
N HIS A 62 -1.83 -0.05 -10.75
CA HIS A 62 -0.69 0.81 -10.42
C HIS A 62 0.55 0.45 -11.23
N THR A 63 1.31 1.48 -11.61
CA THR A 63 2.65 1.32 -12.21
C THR A 63 3.78 1.51 -11.20
N ARG A 64 3.47 2.14 -10.05
CA ARG A 64 4.39 2.45 -8.95
C ARG A 64 3.63 2.47 -7.62
N VAL A 65 4.34 2.23 -6.53
CA VAL A 65 3.80 2.32 -5.17
C VAL A 65 4.54 3.37 -4.34
N LEU A 66 3.77 4.13 -3.57
CA LEU A 66 4.26 5.10 -2.61
C LEU A 66 3.75 4.74 -1.21
N VAL A 67 4.65 4.32 -0.32
CA VAL A 67 4.36 4.12 1.11
C VAL A 67 4.56 5.44 1.86
N ASN A 68 3.46 6.17 2.05
CA ASN A 68 3.43 7.42 2.80
C ASN A 68 3.43 7.16 4.32
N GLN A 69 3.68 8.20 5.12
CA GLN A 69 3.76 8.12 6.58
C GLN A 69 4.82 7.13 7.07
N ALA A 70 5.95 7.06 6.36
CA ALA A 70 7.10 6.24 6.76
C ALA A 70 8.22 7.13 7.31
N GLN A 71 8.07 7.54 8.58
CA GLN A 71 8.99 8.45 9.27
C GLN A 71 10.05 7.73 10.09
N THR A 72 9.67 6.59 10.66
CA THR A 72 10.49 5.84 11.60
C THR A 72 11.25 4.72 10.90
N GLN A 73 12.33 4.26 11.51
CA GLN A 73 13.07 3.09 11.02
C GLN A 73 12.16 1.85 10.92
N ARG A 74 11.20 1.70 11.84
CA ARG A 74 10.23 0.60 11.81
C ARG A 74 9.30 0.69 10.60
N GLU A 75 8.74 1.86 10.32
CA GLU A 75 7.85 2.04 9.16
C GLU A 75 8.62 1.86 7.84
N LEU A 76 9.85 2.35 7.76
CA LEU A 76 10.71 2.13 6.60
C LEU A 76 11.07 0.65 6.42
N ALA A 77 11.29 -0.10 7.50
CA ALA A 77 11.51 -1.54 7.43
C ALA A 77 10.27 -2.28 6.89
N LEU A 78 9.07 -1.95 7.38
CA LEU A 78 7.81 -2.50 6.88
C LEU A 78 7.56 -2.13 5.40
N ALA A 79 7.92 -0.92 5.00
CA ALA A 79 7.84 -0.49 3.60
C ALA A 79 8.80 -1.27 2.70
N ARG A 80 10.02 -1.57 3.19
CA ARG A 80 10.98 -2.43 2.48
C ARG A 80 10.48 -3.87 2.36
N GLU A 81 9.86 -4.39 3.42
CA GLU A 81 9.24 -5.72 3.39
C GLU A 81 8.10 -5.77 2.35
N LEU A 82 7.23 -4.76 2.31
CA LEU A 82 6.20 -4.63 1.27
C LEU A 82 6.84 -4.63 -0.12
N ALA A 83 7.88 -3.83 -0.32
CA ALA A 83 8.55 -3.67 -1.61
C ALA A 83 9.15 -4.99 -2.14
N ALA A 84 9.56 -5.91 -1.26
CA ALA A 84 10.08 -7.21 -1.65
C ALA A 84 9.01 -8.13 -2.31
N TYR A 85 7.72 -7.85 -2.10
CA TYR A 85 6.61 -8.61 -2.67
C TYR A 85 5.97 -7.95 -3.91
N LEU A 86 6.49 -6.80 -4.35
CA LEU A 86 5.94 -6.03 -5.47
C LEU A 86 6.88 -6.08 -6.68
N HIS A 87 6.31 -6.07 -7.88
CA HIS A 87 7.05 -6.13 -9.15
C HIS A 87 7.16 -4.76 -9.85
N CYS A 88 6.96 -3.68 -9.09
CA CYS A 88 7.02 -2.31 -9.58
C CYS A 88 7.87 -1.43 -8.65
N PRO A 89 8.38 -0.28 -9.11
CA PRO A 89 9.16 0.63 -8.27
C PRO A 89 8.38 1.08 -7.03
N VAL A 90 9.06 1.07 -5.88
CA VAL A 90 8.47 1.47 -4.60
C VAL A 90 9.29 2.59 -3.96
N ALA A 91 8.61 3.65 -3.54
CA ALA A 91 9.19 4.72 -2.73
C ALA A 91 8.49 4.79 -1.37
N ALA A 92 9.20 5.27 -0.34
CA ALA A 92 8.64 5.48 0.98
C ALA A 92 9.09 6.80 1.61
N GLY A 93 8.22 7.40 2.43
CA GLY A 93 8.56 8.62 3.14
C GLY A 93 7.37 9.47 3.60
N GLU A 94 7.56 10.78 3.64
CA GLU A 94 6.60 11.77 4.10
C GLU A 94 6.19 12.69 2.94
N LEU A 95 5.02 12.45 2.36
CA LEU A 95 4.54 13.25 1.23
C LEU A 95 4.40 14.74 1.62
N LEU A 96 3.88 15.04 2.81
CA LEU A 96 3.68 16.40 3.30
C LEU A 96 4.98 17.18 3.48
N LYS A 97 6.09 16.48 3.74
CA LYS A 97 7.41 17.10 3.92
C LYS A 97 8.30 16.93 2.68
N GLU A 98 7.77 16.37 1.61
CA GLU A 98 8.50 16.09 0.36
C GLU A 98 9.76 15.24 0.57
N LYS A 99 9.77 14.37 1.60
CA LYS A 99 10.91 13.51 1.93
C LYS A 99 10.64 12.10 1.46
N MET A 100 11.36 11.66 0.43
CA MET A 100 11.15 10.37 -0.20
C MET A 100 12.47 9.61 -0.38
N ILE A 101 12.43 8.29 -0.16
CA ILE A 101 13.52 7.38 -0.52
C ILE A 101 13.01 6.30 -1.48
N CYS A 102 13.85 5.93 -2.45
CA CYS A 102 13.60 4.76 -3.30
C CYS A 102 13.93 3.48 -2.52
N LEU A 103 13.10 2.45 -2.66
CA LEU A 103 13.28 1.15 -2.01
C LEU A 103 13.70 0.05 -2.99
N CYS A 104 13.23 0.11 -4.24
CA CYS A 104 13.59 -0.78 -5.35
C CYS A 104 13.26 -0.14 -6.71
#